data_AF-A0A2N2SQ59-F1
#
_entry.id   AF-A0A2N2SQ59-F1
#
_cell.length_a   1.000
_cell.length_b   1.000
_cell.length_c   1.000
_cell.angle_alpha   90.00
_cell.angle_beta   90.00
_cell.angle_gamma   90.00
#
_symmetry.space_group_name_H-M   'P 1'
#
loop_
_entity.id
_entity.type
_entity.pdbx_description
1 polymer ?
#
loop_
_entity_poly.entity_id
_entity_poly.type
_entity_poly.pdbx_seq_one_letter_code
_entity_poly.pdbx_strand_id
1 'polypeptide(L)'
;MNEEPGILSRPLPRPTVQPRIERRIERRRLRVHGVVQGVGFRPFVYRLAQELDLCGWVRNDGGGVELEAQGTPGNLSALIARLHGEAPPMARIDRMEAELCLPDPGDRGFTITASQGGEVTTAIGHDSAVCQDCLTELFDPANRRWRYPLINCTHCGPRYTITHGMPYDRVSTSMSMFALCPACSEEYGDARDRRFHAEPNACPVCGPKLSLLEAYGVTVATRDPVADALLRLLCGEIVAVKGLGGFHLMCDARNPEAVARLRERKSRDDKPFAIMVTNAASARHWARLSGADEDLLSCAERPVVLCDKRDSVDAELCGVAPELAWVGLMLPYTPLHYLLFHDYAGRPAGTGWLSRAHDLALVCTSANPGGEPLVIGNREATRRLMGIADAYLMHDREIVVRCDDSVVRSLPAVRAGDSGTQFIRRSRGYTPRALKLAGKGAPVLAFGGLLKNTLCLTRGDEAFLSQHVGDLYSASACQALDEVAEHLKRILALEPAAVAHDLHPDFPSTHAAEALADRLGIPAFAIQHHHAHVAAVQAEHRHCGPIIGLALDGTGLGTDGKAWGGELLQVDGAHFSRLGHLAPLPQP
;
A
#
# COMPACT_ATOMS: atom_id res chain seq x y z
N MET A 1 79.95 -0.14 74.76
CA MET A 1 79.09 0.49 75.76
C MET A 1 78.16 1.43 75.02
N ASN A 2 76.86 1.17 75.11
CA ASN A 2 75.68 2.05 75.02
C ASN A 2 75.71 3.24 74.03
N GLU A 3 74.74 3.44 73.14
CA GLU A 3 73.31 3.62 73.43
C GLU A 3 72.49 3.64 72.12
N GLU A 4 71.19 3.37 72.22
CA GLU A 4 70.17 3.39 71.15
C GLU A 4 70.00 4.75 70.44
N PRO A 5 69.28 4.77 69.30
CA PRO A 5 68.03 5.55 69.34
C PRO A 5 66.83 4.91 68.60
N GLY A 6 65.69 4.83 69.31
CA GLY A 6 64.51 5.66 69.04
C GLY A 6 63.76 5.58 67.69
N ILE A 7 62.70 4.77 67.68
CA ILE A 7 61.32 5.00 67.17
C ILE A 7 61.11 5.83 65.88
N LEU A 8 60.50 5.23 64.85
CA LEU A 8 59.56 5.93 63.93
C LEU A 8 58.39 5.02 63.47
N SER A 9 57.20 5.40 63.94
CA SER A 9 55.81 5.20 63.47
C SER A 9 55.52 4.44 62.16
N ARG A 10 54.64 3.42 62.26
CA ARG A 10 53.93 2.78 61.14
C ARG A 10 52.85 3.71 60.54
N PRO A 11 52.77 3.91 59.22
CA PRO A 11 51.62 4.56 58.59
C PRO A 11 50.44 3.61 58.39
N LEU A 12 49.23 4.12 58.68
CA LEU A 12 47.93 3.49 58.41
C LEU A 12 47.72 3.28 56.89
N PRO A 13 47.00 2.22 56.48
CA PRO A 13 46.74 1.93 55.08
C PRO A 13 45.87 3.02 54.45
N ARG A 14 46.33 3.56 53.30
CA ARG A 14 45.58 4.51 52.49
C ARG A 14 44.33 3.82 51.89
N PRO A 15 43.20 4.53 51.79
CA PRO A 15 41.99 3.98 51.20
C PRO A 15 42.21 3.67 49.72
N THR A 16 41.89 2.43 49.33
CA THR A 16 41.78 1.99 47.94
C THR A 16 40.78 2.88 47.20
N VAL A 17 41.29 3.76 46.34
CA VAL A 17 40.50 4.46 45.33
C VAL A 17 39.99 3.42 44.36
N GLN A 18 38.69 3.12 44.40
CA GLN A 18 38.04 2.37 43.33
C GLN A 18 38.22 3.17 42.03
N PRO A 19 38.69 2.56 40.93
CA PRO A 19 38.78 3.25 39.66
C PRO A 19 37.38 3.71 39.25
N ARG A 20 37.21 5.02 39.05
CA ARG A 20 36.05 5.55 38.32
C ARG A 20 36.02 4.82 36.99
N ILE A 21 35.02 3.99 36.76
CA ILE A 21 34.73 3.44 35.44
C ILE A 21 34.38 4.67 34.58
N GLU A 22 35.35 5.21 33.86
CA GLU A 22 35.09 6.13 32.77
C GLU A 22 34.17 5.37 31.82
N ARG A 23 32.90 5.77 31.77
CA ARG A 23 31.93 5.18 30.86
C ARG A 23 32.46 5.45 29.45
N ARG A 24 33.05 4.42 28.83
CA ARG A 24 33.47 4.47 27.43
C ARG A 24 32.26 4.91 26.61
N ILE A 25 32.35 6.07 25.99
CA ILE A 25 31.32 6.57 25.07
C ILE A 25 31.75 6.21 23.65
N GLU A 26 30.82 5.65 22.88
CA GLU A 26 30.99 5.39 21.46
C GLU A 26 29.94 6.21 20.69
N ARG A 27 30.27 6.59 19.46
CA ARG A 27 29.31 7.09 18.48
C ARG A 27 29.25 6.08 17.35
N ARG A 28 28.05 5.74 16.91
CA ARG A 28 27.83 4.87 15.76
C ARG A 28 26.93 5.56 14.76
N ARG A 29 27.34 5.54 13.50
CA ARG A 29 26.47 5.84 12.37
C ARG A 29 25.82 4.54 11.92
N LEU A 30 24.49 4.52 11.87
CA LEU A 30 23.70 3.40 11.39
C LEU A 30 23.00 3.79 10.10
N ARG A 31 23.09 2.93 9.10
CA ARG A 31 22.33 3.01 7.85
C ARG A 31 21.32 1.87 7.84
N VAL A 32 20.04 2.21 7.74
CA VAL A 32 18.95 1.24 7.71
C VAL A 32 18.29 1.24 6.33
N HIS A 33 18.29 0.08 5.67
CA HIS A 33 17.71 -0.13 4.35
C HIS A 33 16.43 -0.97 4.43
N GLY A 34 15.55 -0.76 3.45
CA GLY A 34 14.29 -1.48 3.27
C GLY A 34 13.08 -0.55 3.25
N VAL A 35 11.94 -1.05 3.70
CA VAL A 35 10.70 -0.28 3.86
C VAL A 35 10.73 0.43 5.21
N VAL A 36 11.44 1.54 5.26
CA VAL A 36 11.68 2.31 6.51
C VAL A 36 11.23 3.77 6.41
N GLN A 37 10.70 4.20 5.26
CA GLN A 37 10.13 5.53 5.08
C GLN A 37 8.60 5.51 4.98
N GLY A 38 7.96 6.52 5.55
CA GLY A 38 6.50 6.60 5.62
C GLY A 38 5.84 5.58 6.54
N VAL A 39 6.61 4.87 7.36
CA VAL A 39 6.12 3.78 8.25
C VAL A 39 6.27 4.11 9.74
N GLY A 40 6.55 5.38 10.08
CA GLY A 40 6.79 5.80 11.46
C GLY A 40 8.17 5.44 12.02
N PHE A 41 9.14 5.12 11.17
CA PHE A 41 10.48 4.69 11.60
C PHE A 41 11.28 5.78 12.31
N ARG A 42 11.31 7.02 11.78
CA ARG A 42 12.00 8.16 12.43
C ARG A 42 11.46 8.41 13.88
N PRO A 43 10.13 8.50 14.10
CA PRO A 43 9.54 8.51 15.44
C PRO A 43 9.97 7.36 16.35
N PHE A 44 10.01 6.14 15.82
CA PHE A 44 10.40 4.96 16.55
C PHE A 44 11.87 5.03 17.00
N VAL A 45 12.78 5.37 16.09
CA VAL A 45 14.21 5.56 16.38
C VAL A 45 14.41 6.63 17.45
N TYR A 46 13.74 7.78 17.33
CA TYR A 46 13.82 8.86 18.31
C TYR A 46 13.40 8.39 19.70
N ARG A 47 12.27 7.68 19.81
CA ARG A 47 11.76 7.18 21.09
C ARG A 47 12.72 6.18 21.73
N LEU A 48 13.24 5.23 20.94
CA LEU A 48 14.23 4.28 21.41
C LEU A 48 15.50 4.97 21.91
N ALA A 49 15.98 5.98 21.18
CA ALA A 49 17.15 6.74 21.58
C ALA A 49 16.94 7.46 22.92
N GLN A 50 15.76 8.04 23.15
CA GLN A 50 15.41 8.66 24.44
C GLN A 50 15.33 7.64 25.58
N GLU A 51 14.65 6.51 25.36
CA GLU A 51 14.54 5.43 26.36
C GLU A 51 15.91 4.83 26.76
N LEU A 52 16.86 4.85 25.83
CA LEU A 52 18.21 4.33 26.01
C LEU A 52 19.24 5.39 26.40
N ASP A 53 18.80 6.64 26.70
CA ASP A 53 19.68 7.76 27.07
C ASP A 53 20.82 7.98 26.04
N LEU A 54 20.47 7.98 24.76
CA LEU A 54 21.38 8.19 23.63
C LEU A 54 21.25 9.62 23.09
N CYS A 55 22.36 10.17 22.59
CA CYS A 55 22.38 11.46 21.89
C CYS A 55 22.70 11.29 20.40
N GLY A 56 22.33 12.27 19.58
CA GLY A 56 22.56 12.26 18.13
C GLY A 56 21.31 12.61 17.32
N TRP A 57 21.11 11.94 16.18
CA TRP A 57 20.04 12.31 15.26
C TRP A 57 19.58 11.17 14.34
N VAL A 58 18.39 11.30 13.76
CA VAL A 58 17.85 10.44 12.69
C VAL A 58 17.25 11.26 11.56
N ARG A 59 17.41 10.81 10.31
CA ARG A 59 16.80 11.43 9.12
C ARG A 59 16.44 10.42 8.05
N ASN A 60 15.56 10.85 7.14
CA ASN A 60 15.35 10.16 5.86
C ASN A 60 16.33 10.72 4.83
N ASP A 61 16.84 9.85 3.97
CA ASP A 61 17.51 10.24 2.73
C ASP A 61 17.15 9.29 1.59
N GLY A 62 17.80 9.40 0.42
CA GLY A 62 17.56 8.46 -0.67
C GLY A 62 17.83 7.00 -0.26
N GLY A 63 18.81 6.76 0.61
CA GLY A 63 19.28 5.43 0.98
C GLY A 63 18.38 4.64 1.94
N GLY A 64 17.41 5.31 2.58
CA GLY A 64 16.57 4.75 3.64
C GLY A 64 16.54 5.67 4.85
N VAL A 65 16.93 5.14 6.00
CA VAL A 65 17.07 5.94 7.24
C VAL A 65 18.53 5.94 7.66
N GLU A 66 19.06 7.14 7.92
CA GLU A 66 20.36 7.34 8.53
C GLU A 66 20.19 7.84 9.95
N LEU A 67 20.95 7.31 10.88
CA LEU A 67 21.06 7.87 12.21
C LEU A 67 22.49 7.84 12.73
N GLU A 68 22.80 8.79 13.59
CA GLU A 68 23.96 8.73 14.46
C GLU A 68 23.48 8.67 15.89
N ALA A 69 23.98 7.68 16.63
CA ALA A 69 23.69 7.52 18.04
C ALA A 69 25.00 7.46 18.83
N GLN A 70 25.03 8.17 19.94
CA GLN A 70 26.17 8.25 20.85
C GLN A 70 25.73 7.94 22.27
N GLY A 71 26.49 7.08 22.94
CA GLY A 71 26.24 6.66 24.32
C GLY A 71 27.15 5.51 24.73
N THR A 72 26.73 4.76 25.75
CA THR A 72 27.49 3.58 26.17
C THR A 72 27.39 2.45 25.13
N PRO A 73 28.42 1.60 24.97
CA PRO A 73 28.37 0.45 24.07
C PRO A 73 27.18 -0.47 24.32
N GLY A 74 26.75 -0.60 25.58
CA GLY A 74 25.56 -1.36 25.97
C GLY A 74 24.28 -0.77 25.40
N ASN A 75 24.08 0.55 25.56
CA ASN A 75 22.89 1.24 25.05
C ASN A 75 22.84 1.24 23.52
N LEU A 76 23.99 1.39 22.84
CA LEU A 76 24.06 1.30 21.38
C LEU A 76 23.75 -0.12 20.87
N SER A 77 24.20 -1.15 21.58
CA SER A 77 23.88 -2.54 21.25
C SER A 77 22.40 -2.84 21.48
N ALA A 78 21.83 -2.29 22.55
CA ALA A 78 20.39 -2.38 22.83
C ALA A 78 19.56 -1.66 21.75
N LEU A 79 19.99 -0.48 21.28
CA LEU A 79 19.34 0.23 20.18
C LEU A 79 19.28 -0.66 18.93
N ILE A 80 20.41 -1.21 18.51
CA ILE A 80 20.50 -2.09 17.33
C ILE A 80 19.61 -3.33 17.46
N ALA A 81 19.57 -3.95 18.63
CA ALA A 81 18.71 -5.11 18.88
C ALA A 81 17.21 -4.74 18.82
N ARG A 82 16.81 -3.64 19.47
CA ARG A 82 15.42 -3.18 19.50
C ARG A 82 14.94 -2.66 18.13
N LEU A 83 15.83 -2.06 17.34
CA LEU A 83 15.50 -1.67 15.96
C LEU A 83 15.05 -2.89 15.13
N HIS A 84 15.64 -4.06 15.32
CA HIS A 84 15.22 -5.29 14.64
C HIS A 84 13.98 -5.94 15.27
N GLY A 85 13.90 -5.97 16.61
CA GLY A 85 12.85 -6.71 17.33
C GLY A 85 11.53 -5.96 17.51
N GLU A 86 11.56 -4.63 17.49
CA GLU A 86 10.42 -3.77 17.86
C GLU A 86 10.03 -2.80 16.72
N ALA A 87 10.48 -3.06 15.49
CA ALA A 87 10.19 -2.19 14.35
C ALA A 87 8.68 -1.94 14.18
N PRO A 88 8.27 -0.74 13.70
CA PRO A 88 6.87 -0.46 13.44
C PRO A 88 6.22 -1.52 12.54
N PRO A 89 4.91 -1.81 12.66
CA PRO A 89 4.28 -2.94 11.95
C PRO A 89 4.40 -2.90 10.42
N MET A 90 4.49 -1.70 9.82
CA MET A 90 4.66 -1.53 8.37
C MET A 90 6.13 -1.44 7.95
N ALA A 91 7.05 -1.40 8.91
CA ALA A 91 8.47 -1.31 8.63
C ALA A 91 9.08 -2.68 8.35
N ARG A 92 9.97 -2.74 7.37
CA ARG A 92 10.78 -3.92 7.06
C ARG A 92 12.22 -3.49 6.91
N ILE A 93 13.08 -3.99 7.80
CA ILE A 93 14.52 -3.77 7.72
C ILE A 93 15.12 -4.91 6.92
N ASP A 94 15.66 -4.60 5.74
CA ASP A 94 16.30 -5.58 4.86
C ASP A 94 17.79 -5.71 5.17
N ARG A 95 18.43 -4.60 5.53
CA ARG A 95 19.86 -4.54 5.87
C ARG A 95 20.12 -3.36 6.79
N MET A 96 21.05 -3.54 7.73
CA MET A 96 21.54 -2.45 8.56
C MET A 96 23.07 -2.50 8.62
N GLU A 97 23.70 -1.36 8.35
CA GLU A 97 25.14 -1.19 8.47
C GLU A 97 25.44 -0.30 9.69
N ALA A 98 26.56 -0.56 10.36
CA ALA A 98 26.99 0.18 11.52
C ALA A 98 28.48 0.54 11.38
N GLU A 99 28.79 1.83 11.51
CA GLU A 99 30.15 2.35 11.48
C GLU A 99 30.46 3.07 12.79
N LEU A 100 31.68 2.90 13.31
CA LEU A 100 32.18 3.66 14.46
C LEU A 100 32.58 5.07 14.01
N CYS A 101 32.09 6.08 14.73
CA CYS A 101 32.42 7.47 14.51
C CYS A 101 33.12 8.06 15.74
N LEU A 102 33.80 9.19 15.55
CA LEU A 102 34.36 9.95 16.66
C LEU A 102 33.23 10.50 17.55
N PRO A 103 33.24 10.24 18.87
CA PRO A 103 32.29 10.86 19.78
C PRO A 103 32.43 12.38 19.78
N ASP A 104 31.30 13.09 19.83
CA ASP A 104 31.23 14.53 20.02
C ASP A 104 30.85 14.84 21.48
N PRO A 105 31.76 15.39 22.29
CA PRO A 105 31.49 15.73 23.69
C PRO A 105 30.43 16.83 23.86
N GLY A 106 30.11 17.59 22.81
CA GLY A 106 29.12 18.67 22.79
C GLY A 106 27.71 18.22 22.43
N ASP A 107 27.54 17.01 21.88
CA ASP A 107 26.24 16.51 21.43
C ASP A 107 25.33 16.26 22.64
N ARG A 108 24.09 16.76 22.56
CA ARG A 108 23.12 16.71 23.67
C ARG A 108 21.75 16.37 23.12
N GLY A 109 21.14 15.34 23.70
CA GLY A 109 19.83 14.86 23.28
C GLY A 109 19.84 14.20 21.90
N PHE A 110 18.68 13.74 21.47
CA PHE A 110 18.48 13.11 20.18
C PHE A 110 17.46 13.89 19.36
N THR A 111 17.68 14.08 18.07
CA THR A 111 16.79 14.92 17.21
C THR A 111 16.40 14.22 15.91
N ILE A 112 15.22 14.54 15.38
CA ILE A 112 14.86 14.19 14.00
C ILE A 112 15.24 15.38 13.12
N THR A 113 16.18 15.17 12.20
CA THR A 113 16.69 16.24 11.32
C THR A 113 16.00 16.23 9.96
N ALA A 114 16.12 17.33 9.22
CA ALA A 114 15.51 17.48 7.90
C ALA A 114 16.01 16.39 6.93
N SER A 115 15.09 15.89 6.11
CA SER A 115 15.39 14.90 5.07
C SER A 115 16.43 15.45 4.09
N GLN A 116 17.41 14.64 3.68
CA GLN A 116 18.37 15.00 2.63
C GLN A 116 18.04 14.30 1.31
N GLY A 117 18.26 15.01 0.20
CA GLY A 117 18.26 14.39 -1.13
C GLY A 117 19.49 13.49 -1.31
N GLY A 118 19.38 12.50 -2.20
CA GLY A 118 20.45 11.55 -2.52
C GLY A 118 19.96 10.46 -3.47
N GLU A 119 20.83 9.50 -3.82
CA GLU A 119 20.47 8.33 -4.62
C GLU A 119 19.43 7.48 -3.88
N VAL A 120 18.27 7.23 -4.51
CA VAL A 120 17.14 6.57 -3.84
C VAL A 120 17.25 5.05 -3.92
N THR A 121 17.55 4.41 -2.80
CA THR A 121 17.58 2.94 -2.65
C THR A 121 16.50 2.40 -1.71
N THR A 122 15.69 3.26 -1.11
CA THR A 122 14.52 2.86 -0.29
C THR A 122 13.23 2.79 -1.10
N ALA A 123 12.16 2.26 -0.49
CA ALA A 123 10.83 2.12 -1.09
C ALA A 123 9.76 2.77 -0.20
N ILE A 124 8.73 3.33 -0.82
CA ILE A 124 7.58 3.92 -0.12
C ILE A 124 6.71 2.80 0.45
N GLY A 125 6.15 3.02 1.65
CA GLY A 125 5.08 2.18 2.16
C GLY A 125 3.86 2.11 1.23
N HIS A 126 3.07 1.04 1.34
CA HIS A 126 1.78 0.95 0.67
C HIS A 126 0.70 1.71 1.44
N ASP A 127 -0.43 1.97 0.79
CA ASP A 127 -1.60 2.47 1.49
C ASP A 127 -2.12 1.43 2.49
N SER A 128 -2.57 1.88 3.65
CA SER A 128 -3.07 1.00 4.72
C SER A 128 -4.40 1.50 5.25
N ALA A 129 -5.26 0.57 5.66
CA ALA A 129 -6.52 0.87 6.30
C ALA A 129 -6.33 1.62 7.63
N VAL A 130 -7.33 2.41 8.01
CA VAL A 130 -7.33 3.13 9.30
C VAL A 130 -7.13 2.15 10.48
N CYS A 131 -6.20 2.48 11.38
CA CYS A 131 -5.88 1.62 12.52
C CYS A 131 -6.93 1.77 13.64
N GLN A 132 -6.96 0.79 14.54
CA GLN A 132 -7.93 0.73 15.64
C GLN A 132 -7.92 1.99 16.52
N ASP A 133 -6.74 2.54 16.83
CA ASP A 133 -6.64 3.76 17.65
C ASP A 133 -7.24 4.98 16.94
N CYS A 134 -7.03 5.12 15.63
CA CYS A 134 -7.66 6.18 14.87
C CYS A 134 -9.18 5.96 14.77
N LEU A 135 -9.67 4.72 14.75
CA LEU A 135 -11.11 4.45 14.85
C LEU A 135 -11.66 4.84 16.22
N THR A 136 -10.93 4.59 17.31
CA THR A 136 -11.30 5.05 18.66
C THR A 136 -11.46 6.57 18.69
N GLU A 137 -10.50 7.32 18.14
CA GLU A 137 -10.60 8.78 18.06
C GLU A 137 -11.71 9.25 17.10
N LEU A 138 -11.89 8.57 15.97
CA LEU A 138 -12.94 8.88 14.98
C LEU A 138 -14.32 8.77 15.60
N PHE A 139 -14.51 7.80 16.49
CA PHE A 139 -15.77 7.53 17.18
C PHE A 139 -15.80 7.98 18.65
N ASP A 140 -14.95 8.90 19.06
CA ASP A 140 -15.06 9.55 20.37
C ASP A 140 -15.60 10.99 20.21
N PRO A 141 -16.83 11.29 20.66
CA PRO A 141 -17.41 12.64 20.58
C PRO A 141 -16.61 13.73 21.32
N ALA A 142 -15.78 13.35 22.30
CA ALA A 142 -14.90 14.28 23.01
C ALA A 142 -13.60 14.59 22.23
N ASN A 143 -13.27 13.77 21.23
CA ASN A 143 -12.05 13.95 20.45
C ASN A 143 -12.19 15.07 19.41
N ARG A 144 -11.13 15.87 19.25
CA ARG A 144 -11.07 16.95 18.24
C ARG A 144 -11.20 16.47 16.79
N ARG A 145 -11.02 15.17 16.54
CA ARG A 145 -11.19 14.51 15.25
C ARG A 145 -12.43 13.61 15.20
N TRP A 146 -13.38 13.79 16.11
CA TRP A 146 -14.70 13.15 16.03
C TRP A 146 -15.26 13.30 14.62
N ARG A 147 -15.55 12.16 13.99
CA ARG A 147 -16.05 12.05 12.61
C ARG A 147 -15.23 12.76 11.53
N TYR A 148 -13.93 12.97 11.74
CA TYR A 148 -13.07 13.56 10.71
C TYR A 148 -12.74 12.53 9.59
N PRO A 149 -13.18 12.76 8.34
CA PRO A 149 -13.22 11.73 7.29
C PRO A 149 -11.85 11.35 6.68
N LEU A 150 -10.79 12.04 7.09
CA LEU A 150 -9.42 11.77 6.62
C LEU A 150 -8.44 11.58 7.79
N ILE A 151 -8.94 11.19 8.97
CA ILE A 151 -8.10 10.85 10.12
C ILE A 151 -7.09 9.75 9.77
N ASN A 152 -5.85 9.94 10.18
CA ASN A 152 -4.78 8.98 10.05
C ASN A 152 -3.72 9.23 11.14
N CYS A 153 -2.72 8.35 11.19
CA CYS A 153 -1.51 8.49 11.98
C CYS A 153 -0.31 7.90 11.22
N THR A 154 0.85 7.83 11.87
CA THR A 154 2.07 7.20 11.30
C THR A 154 1.88 5.73 10.91
N HIS A 155 0.94 5.02 11.53
CA HIS A 155 0.68 3.59 11.31
C HIS A 155 -0.40 3.26 10.27
N CYS A 156 -1.14 4.25 9.73
CA CYS A 156 -2.23 3.99 8.80
C CYS A 156 -2.47 5.12 7.80
N GLY A 157 -3.40 4.90 6.87
CA GLY A 157 -3.83 5.88 5.88
C GLY A 157 -3.05 5.82 4.57
N PRO A 158 -3.21 6.82 3.70
CA PRO A 158 -2.58 6.84 2.38
C PRO A 158 -1.06 6.99 2.48
N ARG A 159 -0.35 6.37 1.54
CA ARG A 159 1.09 6.52 1.30
C ARG A 159 1.30 6.67 -0.20
N TYR A 160 1.42 5.55 -0.90
CA TYR A 160 1.61 5.49 -2.35
C TYR A 160 0.66 6.41 -3.14
N THR A 161 -0.63 6.39 -2.83
CA THR A 161 -1.67 7.17 -3.55
C THR A 161 -1.54 8.69 -3.42
N ILE A 162 -0.76 9.21 -2.47
CA ILE A 162 -0.59 10.65 -2.24
C ILE A 162 0.83 11.14 -2.47
N THR A 163 1.79 10.28 -2.79
CA THR A 163 3.20 10.67 -2.91
C THR A 163 3.54 11.06 -4.34
N HIS A 164 4.15 12.24 -4.53
CA HIS A 164 4.67 12.69 -5.82
C HIS A 164 6.07 12.14 -6.13
N GLY A 165 6.91 11.98 -5.10
CA GLY A 165 8.29 11.50 -5.22
C GLY A 165 8.96 11.33 -3.86
N MET A 166 10.25 10.96 -3.88
CA MET A 166 11.09 10.73 -2.70
C MET A 166 12.05 11.89 -2.43
N PRO A 167 12.48 12.12 -1.17
CA PRO A 167 12.15 11.38 0.06
C PRO A 167 10.71 11.61 0.56
N TYR A 168 10.18 10.68 1.37
CA TYR A 168 8.82 10.78 1.89
C TYR A 168 8.71 11.84 2.99
N ASP A 169 8.08 12.96 2.64
CA ASP A 169 7.87 14.15 3.46
C ASP A 169 6.54 14.83 3.04
N ARG A 170 5.91 15.62 3.91
CA ARG A 170 4.65 16.29 3.60
C ARG A 170 4.72 17.11 2.30
N VAL A 171 5.84 17.79 2.07
CA VAL A 171 6.05 18.65 0.88
C VAL A 171 6.06 17.87 -0.44
N SER A 172 6.41 16.58 -0.41
CA SER A 172 6.43 15.69 -1.56
C SER A 172 5.14 14.86 -1.68
N THR A 173 4.06 15.28 -1.01
CA THR A 173 2.73 14.63 -1.09
C THR A 173 1.61 15.61 -1.46
N SER A 174 0.43 15.09 -1.77
CA SER A 174 -0.78 15.90 -1.96
C SER A 174 -1.24 16.63 -0.69
N MET A 175 -0.59 16.40 0.46
CA MET A 175 -0.82 17.13 1.72
C MET A 175 -0.05 18.45 1.82
N SER A 176 0.86 18.73 0.87
CA SER A 176 1.67 19.96 0.82
C SER A 176 0.85 21.25 0.77
N MET A 177 -0.34 21.22 0.14
CA MET A 177 -1.24 22.37 0.05
C MET A 177 -2.02 22.68 1.34
N PHE A 178 -1.96 21.80 2.34
CA PHE A 178 -2.68 21.95 3.61
C PHE A 178 -1.69 22.32 4.72
N ALA A 179 -1.58 23.59 5.09
CA ALA A 179 -0.70 24.02 6.18
C ALA A 179 -1.22 23.50 7.54
N LEU A 180 -0.35 22.92 8.39
CA LEU A 180 -0.74 22.42 9.71
C LEU A 180 -1.23 23.57 10.60
N CYS A 181 -2.38 23.40 11.27
CA CYS A 181 -2.79 24.30 12.34
C CYS A 181 -1.92 24.10 13.60
N PRO A 182 -1.92 25.04 14.56
CA PRO A 182 -1.07 24.95 15.75
C PRO A 182 -1.17 23.61 16.48
N ALA A 183 -2.38 23.10 16.73
CA ALA A 183 -2.58 21.82 17.41
C ALA A 183 -2.03 20.62 16.61
N CYS A 184 -2.16 20.61 15.28
CA CYS A 184 -1.58 19.54 14.46
C CYS A 184 -0.06 19.68 14.35
N SER A 185 0.48 20.91 14.38
CA SER A 185 1.92 21.16 14.40
C SER A 185 2.55 20.71 15.72
N GLU A 186 1.85 20.90 16.84
CA GLU A 186 2.28 20.42 18.15
C GLU A 186 2.35 18.89 18.18
N GLU A 187 1.29 18.19 17.78
CA GLU A 187 1.31 16.73 17.67
C GLU A 187 2.37 16.22 16.67
N TYR A 188 2.63 16.97 15.60
CA TYR A 188 3.67 16.60 14.63
C TYR A 188 5.08 16.69 15.23
N GLY A 189 5.30 17.60 16.18
CA GLY A 189 6.58 17.82 16.86
C GLY A 189 6.72 17.13 18.23
N ASP A 190 5.64 16.67 18.86
CA ASP A 190 5.69 15.96 20.14
C ASP A 190 5.95 14.47 19.95
N ALA A 191 7.12 14.01 20.37
CA ALA A 191 7.54 12.62 20.28
C ALA A 191 6.67 11.60 21.04
N ARG A 192 5.85 12.07 21.98
CA ARG A 192 4.91 11.24 22.73
C ARG A 192 3.59 11.06 21.96
N ASP A 193 3.30 11.93 21.00
CA ASP A 193 2.09 11.81 20.19
C ASP A 193 2.28 10.78 19.09
N ARG A 194 1.22 10.01 18.82
CA ARG A 194 1.22 9.00 17.75
C ARG A 194 1.32 9.60 16.34
N ARG A 195 1.11 10.91 16.21
CA ARG A 195 1.21 11.69 14.99
C ARG A 195 2.54 12.44 14.87
N PHE A 196 3.50 12.16 15.75
CA PHE A 196 4.87 12.62 15.61
C PHE A 196 5.40 12.24 14.22
N HIS A 197 5.77 13.24 13.41
CA HIS A 197 6.14 13.06 11.99
C HIS A 197 5.14 12.25 11.12
N ALA A 198 3.84 12.32 11.42
CA ALA A 198 2.82 11.84 10.49
C ALA A 198 2.66 12.85 9.34
N GLU A 199 3.34 12.60 8.22
CA GLU A 199 3.27 13.48 7.03
C GLU A 199 1.84 13.81 6.57
N PRO A 200 0.86 12.87 6.59
CA PRO A 200 -0.52 13.18 6.23
C PRO A 200 -1.39 13.66 7.40
N ASN A 201 -0.79 14.11 8.52
CA ASN A 201 -1.54 14.63 9.66
C ASN A 201 -2.43 15.82 9.24
N ALA A 202 -3.66 15.80 9.74
CA ALA A 202 -4.66 16.83 9.52
C ALA A 202 -5.78 16.71 10.57
N CYS A 203 -6.62 17.74 10.64
CA CYS A 203 -7.83 17.77 11.44
C CYS A 203 -8.92 18.59 10.73
N PRO A 204 -10.15 18.70 11.28
CA PRO A 204 -11.20 19.52 10.68
C PRO A 204 -10.84 21.01 10.47
N VAL A 205 -9.78 21.55 11.07
CA VAL A 205 -9.37 22.96 10.90
C VAL A 205 -8.47 23.14 9.67
N CYS A 206 -7.36 22.41 9.60
CA CYS A 206 -6.35 22.57 8.55
C CYS A 206 -6.47 21.56 7.40
N GLY A 207 -7.28 20.53 7.59
CA GLY A 207 -7.31 19.38 6.72
C GLY A 207 -8.27 19.48 5.54
N PRO A 208 -8.21 18.49 4.65
CA PRO A 208 -9.16 18.33 3.56
C PRO A 208 -10.62 18.33 4.01
N LYS A 209 -11.51 18.84 3.15
CA LYS A 209 -12.94 19.01 3.41
C LYS A 209 -13.78 18.13 2.49
N LEU A 210 -14.89 17.62 3.03
CA LEU A 210 -15.89 16.93 2.22
C LEU A 210 -16.80 17.92 1.49
N SER A 211 -17.26 17.50 0.33
CA SER A 211 -18.32 18.14 -0.45
C SER A 211 -19.23 17.08 -1.03
N LEU A 212 -20.53 17.37 -1.09
CA LEU A 212 -21.53 16.56 -1.78
C LEU A 212 -22.04 17.35 -2.98
N LEU A 213 -22.04 16.74 -4.16
CA LEU A 213 -22.55 17.33 -5.38
C LEU A 213 -23.66 16.45 -5.95
N GLU A 214 -24.65 17.07 -6.58
CA GLU A 214 -25.67 16.37 -7.37
C GLU A 214 -25.14 15.94 -8.73
N ALA A 215 -25.97 15.20 -9.47
CA ALA A 215 -25.84 15.05 -10.91
C ALA A 215 -25.58 16.44 -11.55
N TYR A 216 -24.64 16.52 -12.49
CA TYR A 216 -24.15 17.75 -13.13
C TYR A 216 -23.19 18.62 -12.29
N GLY A 217 -22.77 18.19 -11.11
CA GLY A 217 -21.71 18.86 -10.35
C GLY A 217 -22.16 20.12 -9.60
N VAL A 218 -23.46 20.24 -9.31
CA VAL A 218 -24.00 21.31 -8.47
C VAL A 218 -23.78 20.95 -7.00
N THR A 219 -23.15 21.84 -6.24
CA THR A 219 -22.90 21.62 -4.81
C THR A 219 -24.20 21.57 -4.02
N VAL A 220 -24.38 20.51 -3.23
CA VAL A 220 -25.48 20.37 -2.28
C VAL A 220 -25.16 21.21 -1.04
N ALA A 221 -26.07 22.10 -0.65
CA ALA A 221 -25.98 22.79 0.62
C ALA A 221 -26.32 21.82 1.76
N THR A 222 -25.30 21.20 2.35
CA THR A 222 -25.44 20.21 3.41
C THR A 222 -24.62 20.57 4.64
N ARG A 223 -25.12 20.20 5.82
CA ARG A 223 -24.37 20.29 7.09
C ARG A 223 -23.52 19.05 7.34
N ASP A 224 -23.88 17.91 6.75
CA ASP A 224 -23.17 16.64 6.89
C ASP A 224 -23.22 15.87 5.55
N PRO A 225 -22.21 16.06 4.68
CA PRO A 225 -22.12 15.37 3.41
C PRO A 225 -22.22 13.85 3.50
N VAL A 226 -21.77 13.25 4.62
CA VAL A 226 -21.80 11.80 4.80
C VAL A 226 -23.22 11.31 5.02
N ALA A 227 -23.97 11.99 5.89
CA ALA A 227 -25.35 11.63 6.21
C ALA A 227 -26.24 11.70 4.96
N ASP A 228 -26.11 12.78 4.19
CA ASP A 228 -26.89 12.98 2.97
C ASP A 228 -26.50 11.99 1.88
N ALA A 229 -25.22 11.65 1.76
CA ALA A 229 -24.77 10.59 0.84
C ALA A 229 -25.33 9.21 1.23
N LEU A 230 -25.36 8.88 2.53
CA LEU A 230 -25.98 7.65 3.01
C LEU A 230 -27.49 7.63 2.71
N LEU A 231 -28.20 8.73 2.95
CA LEU A 231 -29.63 8.83 2.64
C LEU A 231 -29.90 8.59 1.15
N ARG A 232 -29.08 9.14 0.26
CA ARG A 232 -29.15 8.90 -1.18
C ARG A 232 -28.96 7.41 -1.53
N LEU A 233 -27.92 6.78 -0.96
CA LEU A 233 -27.68 5.33 -1.12
C LEU A 233 -28.90 4.50 -0.68
N LEU A 234 -29.48 4.82 0.47
CA LEU A 234 -30.67 4.14 1.02
C LEU A 234 -31.95 4.41 0.20
N CYS A 235 -32.04 5.55 -0.48
CA CYS A 235 -33.09 5.84 -1.46
C CYS A 235 -32.86 5.13 -2.81
N GLY A 236 -31.81 4.31 -2.92
CA GLY A 236 -31.45 3.55 -4.11
C GLY A 236 -30.58 4.31 -5.11
N GLU A 237 -30.19 5.56 -4.86
CA GLU A 237 -29.31 6.32 -5.77
C GLU A 237 -27.90 5.71 -5.85
N ILE A 238 -27.21 5.98 -6.97
CA ILE A 238 -25.81 5.62 -7.18
C ILE A 238 -24.93 6.80 -6.79
N VAL A 239 -24.10 6.64 -5.76
CA VAL A 239 -23.20 7.69 -5.28
C VAL A 239 -21.76 7.36 -5.65
N ALA A 240 -21.09 8.29 -6.32
CA ALA A 240 -19.64 8.24 -6.55
C ALA A 240 -18.90 8.75 -5.29
N VAL A 241 -18.22 7.85 -4.58
CA VAL A 241 -17.49 8.16 -3.34
C VAL A 241 -16.00 8.20 -3.62
N LYS A 242 -15.33 9.32 -3.29
CA LYS A 242 -13.88 9.45 -3.43
C LYS A 242 -13.15 8.69 -2.31
N GLY A 243 -12.43 7.64 -2.68
CA GLY A 243 -11.63 6.79 -1.80
C GLY A 243 -10.15 7.20 -1.71
N LEU A 244 -9.26 6.24 -1.41
CA LEU A 244 -7.81 6.47 -1.35
C LEU A 244 -7.16 6.53 -2.74
N GLY A 245 -7.39 5.51 -3.56
CA GLY A 245 -6.76 5.33 -4.87
C GLY A 245 -7.63 5.74 -6.06
N GLY A 246 -8.87 6.16 -5.82
CA GLY A 246 -9.79 6.64 -6.83
C GLY A 246 -11.22 6.65 -6.32
N PHE A 247 -12.18 6.79 -7.23
CA PHE A 247 -13.60 6.82 -6.90
C PHE A 247 -14.23 5.42 -6.93
N HIS A 248 -15.20 5.19 -6.06
CA HIS A 248 -16.11 4.04 -6.10
C HIS A 248 -17.50 4.48 -6.53
N LEU A 249 -18.15 3.71 -7.38
CA LEU A 249 -19.59 3.78 -7.56
C LEU A 249 -20.22 2.88 -6.52
N MET A 250 -21.06 3.47 -5.66
CA MET A 250 -21.73 2.79 -4.57
C MET A 250 -23.25 2.88 -4.72
N CYS A 251 -23.94 1.80 -4.38
CA CYS A 251 -25.39 1.73 -4.20
C CYS A 251 -25.72 0.67 -3.16
N ASP A 252 -26.93 0.67 -2.61
CA ASP A 252 -27.39 -0.43 -1.75
C ASP A 252 -27.41 -1.75 -2.54
N ALA A 253 -26.64 -2.74 -2.09
CA ALA A 253 -26.53 -4.04 -2.73
C ALA A 253 -27.80 -4.89 -2.57
N ARG A 254 -28.66 -4.56 -1.60
CA ARG A 254 -29.93 -5.23 -1.33
C ARG A 254 -31.08 -4.64 -2.15
N ASN A 255 -30.85 -3.51 -2.83
CA ASN A 255 -31.84 -2.90 -3.70
C ASN A 255 -31.62 -3.36 -5.16
N PRO A 256 -32.45 -4.29 -5.68
CA PRO A 256 -32.27 -4.86 -7.01
C PRO A 256 -32.36 -3.81 -8.13
N GLU A 257 -33.22 -2.79 -7.97
CA GLU A 257 -33.38 -1.73 -8.96
C GLU A 257 -32.13 -0.84 -9.04
N ALA A 258 -31.50 -0.56 -7.89
CA ALA A 258 -30.26 0.21 -7.83
C ALA A 258 -29.10 -0.56 -8.48
N VAL A 259 -28.97 -1.86 -8.19
CA VAL A 259 -27.95 -2.73 -8.80
C VAL A 259 -28.15 -2.85 -10.31
N ALA A 260 -29.38 -3.09 -10.77
CA ALA A 260 -29.71 -3.17 -12.19
C ALA A 260 -29.39 -1.86 -12.93
N ARG A 261 -29.78 -0.71 -12.36
CA ARG A 261 -29.47 0.61 -12.89
C ARG A 261 -27.96 0.87 -12.96
N LEU A 262 -27.20 0.41 -11.96
CA LEU A 262 -25.74 0.52 -11.99
C LEU A 262 -25.12 -0.34 -13.10
N ARG A 263 -25.61 -1.56 -13.33
CA ARG A 263 -25.16 -2.42 -14.43
C ARG A 263 -25.40 -1.79 -15.79
N GLU A 264 -26.63 -1.32 -16.01
CA GLU A 264 -27.05 -0.66 -17.24
C GLU A 264 -26.16 0.56 -17.53
N ARG A 265 -26.08 1.50 -16.58
CA ARG A 265 -25.30 2.74 -16.76
C ARG A 265 -23.80 2.52 -16.89
N LYS A 266 -23.26 1.44 -16.30
CA LYS A 266 -21.83 1.08 -16.40
C LYS A 266 -21.54 0.21 -17.63
N SER A 267 -22.56 -0.24 -18.36
CA SER A 267 -22.46 -1.24 -19.44
C SER A 267 -21.69 -2.49 -18.97
N ARG A 268 -22.14 -3.04 -17.82
CA ARG A 268 -21.52 -4.17 -17.15
C ARG A 268 -22.56 -5.25 -16.86
N ASP A 269 -22.76 -6.13 -17.82
CA ASP A 269 -23.83 -7.12 -17.81
C ASP A 269 -23.63 -8.14 -16.68
N ASP A 270 -22.59 -8.98 -16.75
CA ASP A 270 -22.46 -10.13 -15.82
C ASP A 270 -21.31 -10.02 -14.82
N LYS A 271 -20.29 -9.18 -15.09
CA LYS A 271 -19.08 -9.15 -14.26
C LYS A 271 -19.44 -8.81 -12.79
N PRO A 272 -19.04 -9.65 -11.81
CA PRO A 272 -19.54 -9.55 -10.44
C PRO A 272 -19.14 -8.25 -9.76
N PHE A 273 -20.00 -7.73 -8.89
CA PHE A 273 -19.66 -6.60 -8.04
C PHE A 273 -19.05 -7.07 -6.72
N ALA A 274 -18.08 -6.30 -6.23
CA ALA A 274 -17.64 -6.43 -4.83
C ALA A 274 -18.64 -5.69 -3.94
N ILE A 275 -18.87 -6.22 -2.75
CA ILE A 275 -19.73 -5.60 -1.73
C ILE A 275 -18.90 -5.28 -0.49
N MET A 276 -19.13 -4.07 0.04
CA MET A 276 -18.58 -3.62 1.30
C MET A 276 -19.59 -3.84 2.42
N VAL A 277 -19.13 -4.43 3.51
CA VAL A 277 -19.91 -4.69 4.72
C VAL A 277 -19.12 -4.24 5.94
N THR A 278 -19.78 -3.98 7.08
CA THR A 278 -19.15 -3.34 8.24
C THR A 278 -17.97 -4.12 8.85
N ASN A 279 -18.09 -5.44 8.94
CA ASN A 279 -17.14 -6.32 9.64
C ASN A 279 -17.32 -7.78 9.24
N ALA A 280 -16.47 -8.66 9.77
CA ALA A 280 -16.53 -10.11 9.55
C ALA A 280 -17.88 -10.73 9.96
N ALA A 281 -18.50 -10.26 11.06
CA ALA A 281 -19.80 -10.78 11.48
C ALA A 281 -20.90 -10.49 10.44
N SER A 282 -20.86 -9.32 9.80
CA SER A 282 -21.75 -8.92 8.71
C SER A 282 -21.44 -9.70 7.43
N ALA A 283 -20.15 -9.93 7.14
CA ALA A 283 -19.69 -10.70 5.98
C ALA A 283 -20.17 -12.16 6.00
N ARG A 284 -20.29 -12.78 7.18
CA ARG A 284 -20.81 -14.15 7.34
C ARG A 284 -22.26 -14.33 6.91
N HIS A 285 -23.04 -13.24 6.79
CA HIS A 285 -24.41 -13.32 6.25
C HIS A 285 -24.42 -13.70 4.77
N TRP A 286 -23.38 -13.29 4.03
CA TRP A 286 -23.30 -13.44 2.57
C TRP A 286 -22.39 -14.59 2.12
N ALA A 287 -21.42 -14.99 2.93
CA ALA A 287 -20.48 -16.04 2.55
C ALA A 287 -20.22 -17.06 3.67
N ARG A 288 -19.72 -18.23 3.27
CA ARG A 288 -19.07 -19.18 4.18
C ARG A 288 -17.61 -18.72 4.30
N LEU A 289 -17.21 -18.26 5.48
CA LEU A 289 -15.86 -17.75 5.73
C LEU A 289 -15.03 -18.76 6.51
N SER A 290 -13.84 -19.06 5.99
CA SER A 290 -12.77 -19.70 6.75
C SER A 290 -12.04 -18.69 7.64
N GLY A 291 -11.23 -19.16 8.59
CA GLY A 291 -10.37 -18.27 9.38
C GLY A 291 -9.41 -17.45 8.51
N ALA A 292 -8.89 -18.04 7.43
CA ALA A 292 -8.01 -17.36 6.49
C ALA A 292 -8.73 -16.26 5.69
N ASP A 293 -10.02 -16.44 5.36
CA ASP A 293 -10.82 -15.38 4.74
C ASP A 293 -11.02 -14.20 5.69
N GLU A 294 -11.28 -14.48 6.97
CA GLU A 294 -11.44 -13.43 7.99
C GLU A 294 -10.14 -12.66 8.26
N ASP A 295 -9.01 -13.35 8.27
CA ASP A 295 -7.69 -12.74 8.39
C ASP A 295 -7.40 -11.82 7.19
N LEU A 296 -7.71 -12.28 5.97
CA LEU A 296 -7.56 -11.45 4.75
C LEU A 296 -8.53 -10.26 4.73
N LEU A 297 -9.78 -10.43 5.17
CA LEU A 297 -10.74 -9.32 5.26
C LEU A 297 -10.29 -8.28 6.31
N SER A 298 -9.62 -8.73 7.36
CA SER A 298 -9.25 -7.93 8.53
C SER A 298 -7.85 -7.31 8.45
N CYS A 299 -7.01 -7.76 7.52
CA CYS A 299 -5.64 -7.28 7.36
C CYS A 299 -5.57 -5.77 7.04
N ALA A 300 -4.39 -5.17 7.22
CA ALA A 300 -4.19 -3.74 6.98
C ALA A 300 -4.40 -3.35 5.51
N GLU A 301 -4.16 -4.29 4.59
CA GLU A 301 -4.33 -4.10 3.15
C GLU A 301 -5.80 -4.05 2.71
N ARG A 302 -6.73 -4.63 3.49
CA ARG A 302 -8.19 -4.67 3.21
C ARG A 302 -8.54 -4.96 1.74
N PRO A 303 -8.09 -6.08 1.15
CA PRO A 303 -8.46 -6.44 -0.21
C PRO A 303 -9.95 -6.81 -0.32
N VAL A 304 -10.44 -6.91 -1.55
CA VAL A 304 -11.65 -7.70 -1.85
C VAL A 304 -11.27 -9.18 -1.78
N VAL A 305 -11.96 -9.95 -0.96
CA VAL A 305 -11.76 -11.39 -0.80
C VAL A 305 -12.89 -12.12 -1.52
N LEU A 306 -12.54 -13.04 -2.42
CA LEU A 306 -13.51 -13.93 -3.07
C LEU A 306 -13.83 -15.07 -2.11
N CYS A 307 -15.04 -15.05 -1.56
CA CYS A 307 -15.50 -16.03 -0.57
C CYS A 307 -16.61 -16.91 -1.14
N ASP A 308 -16.74 -18.13 -0.62
CA ASP A 308 -17.78 -19.06 -1.04
C ASP A 308 -19.17 -18.49 -0.75
N LYS A 309 -19.94 -18.25 -1.82
CA LYS A 309 -21.23 -17.59 -1.78
C LYS A 309 -22.26 -18.47 -1.06
N ARG A 310 -23.08 -17.88 -0.19
CA ARG A 310 -24.25 -18.58 0.38
C ARG A 310 -25.40 -18.62 -0.62
N ASP A 311 -26.22 -19.65 -0.51
CA ASP A 311 -27.32 -19.91 -1.47
C ASP A 311 -28.36 -18.77 -1.48
N SER A 312 -28.51 -18.02 -0.38
CA SER A 312 -29.46 -16.90 -0.31
C SER A 312 -28.99 -15.63 -1.03
N VAL A 313 -27.71 -15.53 -1.40
CA VAL A 313 -27.12 -14.31 -1.98
C VAL A 313 -27.77 -13.93 -3.31
N ASP A 314 -28.07 -14.90 -4.19
CA ASP A 314 -28.67 -14.57 -5.49
C ASP A 314 -30.10 -14.03 -5.35
N ALA A 315 -30.79 -14.38 -4.26
CA ALA A 315 -32.12 -13.85 -3.94
C ALA A 315 -32.06 -12.50 -3.20
N GLU A 316 -31.17 -12.35 -2.22
CA GLU A 316 -31.09 -11.16 -1.37
C GLU A 316 -30.22 -10.03 -1.96
N LEU A 317 -29.22 -10.38 -2.77
CA LEU A 317 -28.30 -9.46 -3.45
C LEU A 317 -28.41 -9.66 -4.97
N CYS A 318 -29.65 -9.59 -5.47
CA CYS A 318 -29.96 -9.88 -6.87
C CYS A 318 -29.08 -9.06 -7.83
N GLY A 319 -28.46 -9.76 -8.77
CA GLY A 319 -27.58 -9.14 -9.75
C GLY A 319 -26.22 -8.72 -9.21
N VAL A 320 -25.80 -9.03 -7.98
CA VAL A 320 -24.43 -8.70 -7.52
C VAL A 320 -23.40 -9.67 -8.12
N ALA A 321 -23.61 -10.98 -7.99
CA ALA A 321 -22.73 -12.01 -8.52
C ALA A 321 -23.56 -13.21 -9.04
N PRO A 322 -24.41 -13.00 -10.07
CA PRO A 322 -25.32 -14.02 -10.56
C PRO A 322 -24.55 -15.23 -11.08
N GLU A 323 -25.04 -16.44 -10.80
CA GLU A 323 -24.53 -17.72 -11.34
C GLU A 323 -23.06 -18.06 -11.00
N LEU A 324 -22.43 -17.30 -10.10
CA LEU A 324 -21.07 -17.55 -9.64
C LEU A 324 -21.04 -18.24 -8.27
N ALA A 325 -20.07 -19.13 -8.06
CA ALA A 325 -19.87 -19.79 -6.76
C ALA A 325 -19.31 -18.87 -5.67
N TRP A 326 -18.77 -17.70 -6.05
CA TRP A 326 -18.11 -16.77 -5.14
C TRP A 326 -18.76 -15.39 -5.13
N VAL A 327 -18.66 -14.72 -3.99
CA VAL A 327 -18.99 -13.30 -3.81
C VAL A 327 -17.75 -12.53 -3.36
N GLY A 328 -17.52 -11.36 -3.94
CA GLY A 328 -16.41 -10.48 -3.55
C GLY A 328 -16.79 -9.64 -2.34
N LEU A 329 -16.18 -9.90 -1.19
CA LEU A 329 -16.42 -9.17 0.07
C LEU A 329 -15.24 -8.26 0.40
N MET A 330 -15.53 -7.06 0.91
CA MET A 330 -14.50 -6.18 1.46
C MET A 330 -15.01 -5.47 2.72
N LEU A 331 -14.09 -5.06 3.58
CA LEU A 331 -14.38 -4.28 4.78
C LEU A 331 -14.02 -2.80 4.59
N PRO A 332 -14.57 -1.88 5.41
CA PRO A 332 -14.28 -0.47 5.31
C PRO A 332 -12.79 -0.25 5.63
N TYR A 333 -12.13 0.57 4.81
CA TYR A 333 -10.68 0.80 4.94
C TYR A 333 -10.31 2.29 5.06
N THR A 334 -11.22 3.20 4.69
CA THR A 334 -11.06 4.64 4.90
C THR A 334 -11.97 5.12 6.02
N PRO A 335 -11.62 6.19 6.73
CA PRO A 335 -12.54 6.79 7.70
C PRO A 335 -13.88 7.17 7.06
N LEU A 336 -13.88 7.64 5.81
CA LEU A 336 -15.10 7.97 5.08
C LEU A 336 -16.01 6.75 4.88
N HIS A 337 -15.46 5.58 4.54
CA HIS A 337 -16.25 4.35 4.45
C HIS A 337 -16.87 4.00 5.80
N TYR A 338 -16.07 4.03 6.87
CA TYR A 338 -16.60 3.75 8.21
C TYR A 338 -17.67 4.76 8.63
N LEU A 339 -17.58 6.03 8.23
CA LEU A 339 -18.59 7.03 8.58
C LEU A 339 -19.95 6.77 7.93
N LEU A 340 -20.01 6.17 6.73
CA LEU A 340 -21.27 5.71 6.12
C LEU A 340 -21.93 4.63 6.99
N PHE A 341 -21.19 3.61 7.41
CA PHE A 341 -21.71 2.56 8.31
C PHE A 341 -22.03 3.08 9.72
N HIS A 342 -21.24 4.04 10.22
CA HIS A 342 -21.47 4.67 11.52
C HIS A 342 -22.75 5.51 11.52
N ASP A 343 -23.05 6.21 10.43
CA ASP A 343 -24.33 6.92 10.27
C ASP A 343 -25.51 5.96 10.17
N TYR A 344 -25.35 4.85 9.45
CA TYR A 344 -26.35 3.80 9.41
C TYR A 344 -26.63 3.20 10.80
N ALA A 345 -25.58 2.99 11.60
CA ALA A 345 -25.69 2.48 12.96
C ALA A 345 -26.25 3.49 13.99
N GLY A 346 -26.61 4.72 13.58
CA GLY A 346 -27.17 5.75 14.46
C GLY A 346 -26.13 6.55 15.26
N ARG A 347 -24.90 6.66 14.76
CA ARG A 347 -23.77 7.41 15.36
C ARG A 347 -23.41 7.00 16.80
N PRO A 348 -23.26 5.70 17.09
CA PRO A 348 -22.90 5.23 18.42
C PRO A 348 -21.53 5.76 18.85
N ALA A 349 -21.43 6.22 20.10
CA ALA A 349 -20.13 6.56 20.68
C ALA A 349 -19.27 5.31 20.92
N GLY A 350 -17.96 5.44 20.70
CA GLY A 350 -16.98 4.38 20.84
C GLY A 350 -16.98 3.37 19.69
N THR A 351 -16.19 2.31 19.84
CA THR A 351 -15.94 1.32 18.79
C THR A 351 -16.74 0.02 18.95
N GLY A 352 -17.56 -0.10 19.99
CA GLY A 352 -18.31 -1.33 20.32
C GLY A 352 -19.34 -1.75 19.25
N TRP A 353 -19.71 -0.85 18.35
CA TRP A 353 -20.60 -1.16 17.22
C TRP A 353 -19.87 -1.87 16.07
N LEU A 354 -18.55 -1.75 15.98
CA LEU A 354 -17.73 -2.36 14.92
C LEU A 354 -17.68 -3.89 15.01
N SER A 355 -18.03 -4.48 16.15
CA SER A 355 -18.07 -5.94 16.35
C SER A 355 -19.47 -6.54 16.15
N ARG A 356 -20.51 -5.70 16.04
CA ARG A 356 -21.90 -6.16 15.86
C ARG A 356 -22.19 -6.40 14.39
N ALA A 357 -22.98 -7.42 14.06
CA ALA A 357 -23.46 -7.59 12.70
C ALA A 357 -24.39 -6.43 12.31
N HIS A 358 -24.22 -5.91 11.09
CA HIS A 358 -25.10 -4.93 10.47
C HIS A 358 -25.57 -5.49 9.13
N ASP A 359 -26.77 -5.10 8.72
CA ASP A 359 -27.42 -5.61 7.51
C ASP A 359 -27.22 -4.71 6.29
N LEU A 360 -26.56 -3.55 6.44
CA LEU A 360 -26.15 -2.71 5.32
C LEU A 360 -25.05 -3.41 4.51
N ALA A 361 -25.30 -3.59 3.21
CA ALA A 361 -24.32 -4.04 2.24
C ALA A 361 -24.30 -3.06 1.07
N LEU A 362 -23.14 -2.51 0.75
CA LEU A 362 -22.99 -1.54 -0.33
C LEU A 362 -22.22 -2.16 -1.49
N VAL A 363 -22.73 -2.07 -2.71
CA VAL A 363 -21.89 -2.33 -3.89
C VAL A 363 -20.74 -1.34 -3.86
N CYS A 364 -19.53 -1.82 -4.11
CA CYS A 364 -18.32 -1.01 -4.14
C CYS A 364 -17.52 -1.40 -5.38
N THR A 365 -17.74 -0.69 -6.48
CA THR A 365 -17.06 -0.97 -7.76
C THR A 365 -16.23 0.23 -8.19
N SER A 366 -15.13 -0.03 -8.91
CA SER A 366 -14.30 1.01 -9.53
C SER A 366 -15.15 2.02 -10.30
N ALA A 367 -14.94 3.31 -10.11
CA ALA A 367 -15.64 4.33 -10.87
C ALA A 367 -14.88 4.59 -12.18
N ASN A 368 -15.29 3.89 -13.22
CA ASN A 368 -14.77 4.03 -14.56
C ASN A 368 -15.85 3.67 -15.60
N PRO A 369 -16.03 4.48 -16.66
CA PRO A 369 -16.88 4.13 -17.79
C PRO A 369 -16.24 3.00 -18.61
N GLY A 370 -17.00 1.97 -18.99
CA GLY A 370 -16.62 1.05 -20.08
C GLY A 370 -15.24 0.38 -20.00
N GLY A 371 -14.69 0.15 -18.81
CA GLY A 371 -13.36 -0.47 -18.65
C GLY A 371 -12.16 0.48 -18.71
N GLU A 372 -12.38 1.78 -18.87
CA GLU A 372 -11.33 2.80 -18.82
C GLU A 372 -10.62 2.88 -17.45
N PRO A 373 -9.51 3.62 -17.33
CA PRO A 373 -8.84 3.79 -16.04
C PRO A 373 -9.71 4.46 -14.98
N LEU A 374 -9.48 4.05 -13.74
CA LEU A 374 -10.11 4.57 -12.52
C LEU A 374 -10.04 6.10 -12.46
N VAL A 375 -11.17 6.75 -12.23
CA VAL A 375 -11.23 8.20 -12.03
C VAL A 375 -10.59 8.58 -10.70
N ILE A 376 -9.78 9.64 -10.69
CA ILE A 376 -9.11 10.16 -9.47
C ILE A 376 -9.35 11.65 -9.22
N GLY A 377 -9.59 12.44 -10.26
CA GLY A 377 -9.82 13.89 -10.13
C GLY A 377 -11.29 14.25 -9.88
N ASN A 378 -11.55 15.29 -9.07
CA ASN A 378 -12.94 15.73 -8.79
C ASN A 378 -13.65 16.26 -10.06
N ARG A 379 -12.94 17.05 -10.87
CA ARG A 379 -13.44 17.55 -12.17
C ARG A 379 -13.56 16.44 -13.21
N GLU A 380 -12.70 15.43 -13.10
CA GLU A 380 -12.76 14.24 -13.95
C GLU A 380 -14.01 13.41 -13.61
N ALA A 381 -14.30 13.21 -12.32
CA ALA A 381 -15.46 12.46 -11.85
C ALA A 381 -16.79 13.04 -12.34
N THR A 382 -16.99 14.34 -12.15
CA THR A 382 -18.22 15.02 -12.58
C THR A 382 -18.42 15.00 -14.10
N ARG A 383 -17.35 14.83 -14.88
CA ARG A 383 -17.42 14.73 -16.35
C ARG A 383 -17.61 13.29 -16.83
N ARG A 384 -16.75 12.37 -16.38
CA ARG A 384 -16.68 10.98 -16.88
C ARG A 384 -17.76 10.09 -16.28
N LEU A 385 -18.22 10.37 -15.07
CA LEU A 385 -19.27 9.56 -14.40
C LEU A 385 -20.67 10.20 -14.55
N MET A 386 -20.79 11.26 -15.36
CA MET A 386 -22.06 11.86 -15.70
C MET A 386 -22.95 10.82 -16.39
N GLY A 387 -24.21 10.71 -15.94
CA GLY A 387 -25.13 9.68 -16.41
C GLY A 387 -24.95 8.31 -15.74
N ILE A 388 -23.89 8.12 -14.93
CA ILE A 388 -23.70 6.91 -14.11
C ILE A 388 -24.08 7.19 -12.66
N ALA A 389 -23.40 8.16 -12.04
CA ALA A 389 -23.64 8.54 -10.65
C ALA A 389 -24.70 9.64 -10.54
N ASP A 390 -25.61 9.49 -9.58
CA ASP A 390 -26.64 10.47 -9.22
C ASP A 390 -26.10 11.54 -8.27
N ALA A 391 -25.06 11.23 -7.49
CA ALA A 391 -24.37 12.17 -6.60
C ALA A 391 -22.87 11.84 -6.44
N TYR A 392 -22.12 12.80 -5.92
CA TYR A 392 -20.66 12.71 -5.74
C TYR A 392 -20.26 13.14 -4.33
N LEU A 393 -19.76 12.20 -3.53
CA LEU A 393 -19.17 12.47 -2.22
C LEU A 393 -17.65 12.57 -2.38
N MET A 394 -17.12 13.80 -2.30
CA MET A 394 -15.73 14.11 -2.64
C MET A 394 -14.99 14.80 -1.51
N HIS A 395 -13.66 14.76 -1.58
CA HIS A 395 -12.77 15.64 -0.82
C HIS A 395 -11.77 16.37 -1.71
N ASP A 396 -11.24 17.48 -1.21
CA ASP A 396 -10.24 18.33 -1.88
C ASP A 396 -8.79 17.83 -1.77
N ARG A 397 -8.51 16.76 -0.99
CA ARG A 397 -7.21 16.07 -1.13
C ARG A 397 -7.09 15.41 -2.49
N GLU A 398 -6.04 15.73 -3.23
CA GLU A 398 -5.74 15.09 -4.51
C GLU A 398 -5.26 13.64 -4.32
N ILE A 399 -5.65 12.79 -5.26
CA ILE A 399 -5.12 11.43 -5.41
C ILE A 399 -4.10 11.54 -6.53
N VAL A 400 -2.82 11.32 -6.21
CA VAL A 400 -1.70 11.48 -7.15
C VAL A 400 -1.64 10.31 -8.13
N VAL A 401 -2.00 9.12 -7.65
CA VAL A 401 -1.86 7.86 -8.38
C VAL A 401 -3.12 7.03 -8.26
N ARG A 402 -3.63 6.58 -9.40
CA ARG A 402 -4.75 5.62 -9.49
C ARG A 402 -4.34 4.32 -8.83
N CYS A 403 -5.19 3.76 -7.99
CA CYS A 403 -4.91 2.48 -7.35
C CYS A 403 -6.22 1.73 -7.06
N ASP A 404 -6.56 0.78 -7.93
CA ASP A 404 -7.70 -0.12 -7.77
C ASP A 404 -7.58 -0.95 -6.48
N ASP A 405 -8.72 -1.39 -5.95
CA ASP A 405 -8.74 -2.38 -4.87
C ASP A 405 -8.12 -3.70 -5.34
N SER A 406 -7.26 -4.28 -4.51
CA SER A 406 -6.74 -5.62 -4.73
C SER A 406 -7.84 -6.67 -4.57
N VAL A 407 -7.76 -7.75 -5.33
CA VAL A 407 -8.69 -8.88 -5.28
C VAL A 407 -7.90 -10.15 -5.03
N VAL A 408 -8.24 -10.87 -3.97
CA VAL A 408 -7.56 -12.07 -3.51
C VAL A 408 -8.55 -13.19 -3.24
N ARG A 409 -8.04 -14.42 -3.17
CA ARG A 409 -8.76 -15.60 -2.72
C ARG A 409 -7.88 -16.39 -1.75
N SER A 410 -8.48 -16.90 -0.68
CA SER A 410 -7.81 -17.88 0.17
C SER A 410 -7.85 -19.26 -0.48
N LEU A 411 -6.72 -19.95 -0.49
CA LEU A 411 -6.57 -21.34 -0.91
C LEU A 411 -5.93 -22.13 0.23
N PRO A 412 -6.22 -23.44 0.33
CA PRO A 412 -5.50 -24.33 1.24
C PRO A 412 -3.99 -24.26 0.95
N ALA A 413 -3.17 -24.10 1.99
CA ALA A 413 -1.73 -24.11 1.85
C ALA A 413 -1.28 -25.47 1.29
N VAL A 414 -0.55 -25.45 0.17
CA VAL A 414 -0.04 -26.66 -0.48
C VAL A 414 1.33 -27.04 0.11
N ARG A 415 2.11 -26.05 0.56
CA ARG A 415 3.40 -26.26 1.22
C ARG A 415 3.48 -25.54 2.57
N ALA A 416 4.32 -26.07 3.44
CA ALA A 416 4.65 -25.40 4.70
C ALA A 416 5.33 -24.05 4.40
N GLY A 417 4.73 -22.95 4.88
CA GLY A 417 5.21 -21.59 4.65
C GLY A 417 4.51 -20.81 3.52
N ASP A 418 3.58 -21.44 2.79
CA ASP A 418 2.72 -20.70 1.85
C ASP A 418 1.70 -19.85 2.62
N SER A 419 1.49 -18.61 2.17
CA SER A 419 0.47 -17.71 2.74
C SER A 419 -0.96 -18.18 2.47
N GLY A 420 -1.15 -19.17 1.58
CA GLY A 420 -2.45 -19.60 1.08
C GLY A 420 -3.21 -18.49 0.34
N THR A 421 -2.58 -17.37 0.00
CA THR A 421 -3.25 -16.22 -0.64
C THR A 421 -2.96 -16.22 -2.13
N GLN A 422 -4.00 -16.35 -2.95
CA GLN A 422 -3.91 -16.20 -4.40
C GLN A 422 -4.34 -14.79 -4.80
N PHE A 423 -3.51 -14.08 -5.57
CA PHE A 423 -3.87 -12.81 -6.16
C PHE A 423 -4.62 -13.02 -7.49
N ILE A 424 -5.76 -12.37 -7.61
CA ILE A 424 -6.46 -12.17 -8.90
C ILE A 424 -6.13 -10.77 -9.43
N ARG A 425 -5.99 -9.81 -8.52
CA ARG A 425 -5.55 -8.44 -8.81
C ARG A 425 -4.67 -7.94 -7.66
N ARG A 426 -3.44 -7.57 -7.98
CA ARG A 426 -2.50 -6.96 -7.03
C ARG A 426 -2.43 -5.45 -7.28
N SER A 427 -2.85 -4.65 -6.31
CA SER A 427 -2.95 -3.19 -6.44
C SER A 427 -2.89 -2.53 -5.04
N ARG A 428 -3.95 -1.85 -4.58
CA ARG A 428 -3.99 -1.16 -3.28
C ARG A 428 -3.65 -2.10 -2.12
N GLY A 429 -2.85 -1.60 -1.19
CA GLY A 429 -2.37 -2.37 -0.03
C GLY A 429 -1.12 -3.19 -0.29
N TYR A 430 -0.79 -3.47 -1.55
CA TYR A 430 0.38 -4.27 -1.91
C TYR A 430 1.39 -3.48 -2.72
N THR A 431 0.97 -2.66 -3.67
CA THR A 431 1.89 -1.77 -4.41
C THR A 431 2.30 -0.58 -3.52
N PRO A 432 3.58 -0.16 -3.52
CA PRO A 432 4.70 -0.61 -4.35
C PRO A 432 5.63 -1.59 -3.63
N ARG A 433 5.13 -2.46 -2.74
CA ARG A 433 5.96 -3.44 -2.02
C ARG A 433 6.74 -4.30 -3.03
N ALA A 434 8.05 -4.38 -2.89
CA ALA A 434 8.88 -5.23 -3.74
C ALA A 434 8.68 -6.71 -3.44
N LEU A 435 8.76 -7.52 -4.49
CA LEU A 435 9.03 -8.95 -4.42
C LEU A 435 10.54 -9.19 -4.42
N LYS A 436 11.01 -10.10 -3.56
CA LYS A 436 12.43 -10.47 -3.50
C LYS A 436 12.73 -11.51 -4.58
N LEU A 437 13.71 -11.21 -5.42
CA LEU A 437 14.22 -12.10 -6.47
C LEU A 437 15.38 -12.96 -5.94
N ALA A 438 15.71 -14.03 -6.67
CA ALA A 438 16.77 -14.95 -6.28
C ALA A 438 18.19 -14.45 -6.60
N GLY A 439 18.31 -13.48 -7.51
CA GLY A 439 19.58 -12.90 -7.93
C GLY A 439 19.45 -11.41 -8.20
N LYS A 440 20.60 -10.72 -8.23
CA LYS A 440 20.68 -9.30 -8.57
C LYS A 440 20.82 -9.12 -10.07
N GLY A 441 20.17 -8.10 -10.63
CA GLY A 441 20.27 -7.73 -12.03
C GLY A 441 20.28 -6.22 -12.25
N ALA A 442 20.48 -5.84 -13.52
CA ALA A 442 20.31 -4.46 -13.95
C ALA A 442 18.84 -4.01 -13.84
N PRO A 443 18.56 -2.71 -13.71
CA PRO A 443 17.21 -2.19 -13.72
C PRO A 443 16.50 -2.45 -15.06
N VAL A 444 15.38 -3.15 -15.02
CA VAL A 444 14.55 -3.44 -16.20
C VAL A 444 13.14 -2.96 -15.93
N LEU A 445 12.57 -2.18 -16.85
CA LEU A 445 11.15 -1.82 -16.85
C LEU A 445 10.38 -2.75 -17.79
N ALA A 446 9.62 -3.67 -17.21
CA ALA A 446 8.73 -4.57 -17.94
C ALA A 446 7.34 -3.95 -18.09
N PHE A 447 6.82 -3.93 -19.32
CA PHE A 447 5.53 -3.34 -19.66
C PHE A 447 4.36 -4.34 -19.69
N GLY A 448 4.62 -5.65 -19.65
CA GLY A 448 3.59 -6.68 -19.60
C GLY A 448 2.74 -6.82 -20.87
N GLY A 449 1.62 -7.53 -20.75
CA GLY A 449 0.71 -7.82 -21.87
C GLY A 449 -0.45 -6.82 -22.01
N LEU A 450 -1.42 -7.13 -22.88
CA LEU A 450 -2.57 -6.28 -23.18
C LEU A 450 -3.64 -6.26 -22.07
N LEU A 451 -3.96 -7.44 -21.53
CA LEU A 451 -5.05 -7.64 -20.59
C LEU A 451 -4.56 -7.59 -19.15
N LYS A 452 -5.36 -6.97 -18.28
CA LYS A 452 -5.11 -6.86 -16.83
C LYS A 452 -3.69 -6.39 -16.51
N ASN A 453 -3.19 -5.46 -17.31
CA ASN A 453 -1.81 -5.03 -17.35
C ASN A 453 -1.29 -4.53 -15.99
N THR A 454 0.00 -4.82 -15.74
CA THR A 454 0.84 -4.26 -14.68
C THR A 454 2.24 -4.06 -15.24
N LEU A 455 2.91 -2.98 -14.85
CA LEU A 455 4.34 -2.82 -15.07
C LEU A 455 5.16 -3.39 -13.92
N CYS A 456 6.43 -3.68 -14.17
CA CYS A 456 7.39 -4.05 -13.14
C CYS A 456 8.72 -3.33 -13.38
N LEU A 457 9.24 -2.62 -12.39
CA LEU A 457 10.60 -2.07 -12.41
C LEU A 457 11.48 -2.86 -11.45
N THR A 458 12.60 -3.39 -11.91
CA THR A 458 13.56 -4.11 -11.05
C THR A 458 14.66 -3.19 -10.52
N ARG A 459 15.15 -3.49 -9.31
CA ARG A 459 16.33 -2.82 -8.71
C ARG A 459 17.13 -3.85 -7.92
N GLY A 460 18.31 -4.23 -8.42
CA GLY A 460 19.12 -5.27 -7.77
C GLY A 460 18.36 -6.60 -7.75
N ASP A 461 18.02 -7.10 -6.56
CA ASP A 461 17.27 -8.33 -6.34
C ASP A 461 15.81 -8.07 -5.91
N GLU A 462 15.25 -6.92 -6.28
CA GLU A 462 13.87 -6.54 -5.99
C GLU A 462 13.09 -6.29 -7.29
N ALA A 463 11.82 -6.72 -7.32
CA ALA A 463 10.86 -6.45 -8.39
C ALA A 463 9.68 -5.63 -7.85
N PHE A 464 9.53 -4.41 -8.37
CA PHE A 464 8.47 -3.46 -7.98
C PHE A 464 7.35 -3.48 -9.00
N LEU A 465 6.32 -4.27 -8.72
CA LEU A 465 5.09 -4.29 -9.51
C LEU A 465 4.26 -3.03 -9.26
N SER A 466 3.76 -2.43 -10.34
CA SER A 466 2.80 -1.33 -10.31
C SER A 466 1.47 -1.77 -9.70
N GLN A 467 0.56 -0.82 -9.54
CA GLN A 467 -0.86 -1.11 -9.41
C GLN A 467 -1.40 -1.76 -10.70
N HIS A 468 -2.60 -2.32 -10.60
CA HIS A 468 -3.33 -2.77 -11.78
C HIS A 468 -3.67 -1.57 -12.69
N VAL A 469 -3.20 -1.60 -13.93
CA VAL A 469 -3.51 -0.57 -14.94
C VAL A 469 -4.84 -0.87 -15.62
N GLY A 470 -5.14 -2.15 -15.85
CA GLY A 470 -6.36 -2.59 -16.53
C GLY A 470 -6.07 -3.11 -17.94
N ASP A 471 -7.11 -3.15 -18.77
CA ASP A 471 -6.99 -3.60 -20.16
C ASP A 471 -6.62 -2.39 -21.04
N LEU A 472 -5.63 -2.54 -21.92
CA LEU A 472 -5.10 -1.42 -22.73
C LEU A 472 -5.87 -1.21 -24.04
N TYR A 473 -7.20 -1.21 -23.98
CA TYR A 473 -8.06 -1.06 -25.18
C TYR A 473 -8.36 0.39 -25.57
N SER A 474 -8.12 1.35 -24.67
CA SER A 474 -8.44 2.76 -24.91
C SER A 474 -7.19 3.65 -24.87
N ALA A 475 -7.26 4.81 -25.53
CA ALA A 475 -6.22 5.82 -25.44
C ALA A 475 -6.00 6.30 -23.99
N SER A 476 -7.07 6.40 -23.20
CA SER A 476 -6.98 6.74 -21.78
C SER A 476 -6.23 5.68 -20.97
N ALA A 477 -6.40 4.39 -21.30
CA ALA A 477 -5.63 3.30 -20.68
C ALA A 477 -4.15 3.33 -21.06
N CYS A 478 -3.84 3.63 -22.33
CA CYS A 478 -2.46 3.79 -22.78
C CYS A 478 -1.77 4.98 -22.10
N GLN A 479 -2.45 6.12 -21.97
CA GLN A 479 -1.92 7.25 -21.22
C GLN A 479 -1.70 6.90 -19.74
N ALA A 480 -2.61 6.15 -19.12
CA ALA A 480 -2.43 5.69 -17.74
C ALA A 480 -1.21 4.77 -17.60
N LEU A 481 -0.91 3.92 -18.60
CA LEU A 481 0.28 3.09 -18.62
C LEU A 481 1.56 3.95 -18.53
N ASP A 482 1.66 4.98 -19.37
CA ASP A 482 2.81 5.90 -19.40
C ASP A 482 2.95 6.68 -18.08
N GLU A 483 1.83 7.16 -17.54
CA GLU A 483 1.79 7.85 -16.24
C GLU A 483 2.31 6.95 -15.10
N VAL A 484 1.96 5.66 -15.12
CA VAL A 484 2.41 4.67 -14.14
C VAL A 484 3.90 4.35 -14.31
N ALA A 485 4.37 4.19 -15.54
CA ALA A 485 5.80 3.98 -15.83
C ALA A 485 6.65 5.12 -15.27
N GLU A 486 6.29 6.36 -15.60
CA GLU A 486 7.01 7.53 -15.13
C GLU A 486 6.87 7.73 -13.61
N HIS A 487 5.72 7.38 -13.01
CA HIS A 487 5.57 7.41 -11.56
C HIS A 487 6.48 6.39 -10.86
N LEU A 488 6.55 5.14 -11.33
CA LEU A 488 7.44 4.12 -10.78
C LEU A 488 8.91 4.55 -10.83
N LYS A 489 9.36 5.09 -11.97
CA LYS A 489 10.71 5.64 -12.12
C LYS A 489 10.98 6.75 -11.11
N ARG A 490 10.04 7.69 -10.92
CA ARG A 490 10.17 8.79 -9.95
C ARG A 490 10.25 8.31 -8.51
N ILE A 491 9.37 7.40 -8.08
CA ILE A 491 9.34 6.97 -6.68
C ILE A 491 10.50 6.05 -6.30
N LEU A 492 11.09 5.36 -7.27
CA LEU A 492 12.29 4.55 -7.08
C LEU A 492 13.59 5.33 -7.39
N ALA A 493 13.45 6.57 -7.90
CA ALA A 493 14.49 7.40 -8.52
C ALA A 493 15.46 6.57 -9.37
N LEU A 494 14.88 5.77 -10.28
CA LEU A 494 15.60 4.76 -11.04
C LEU A 494 15.22 4.86 -12.51
N GLU A 495 16.24 4.99 -13.36
CA GLU A 495 16.10 4.88 -14.81
C GLU A 495 16.40 3.43 -15.24
N PRO A 496 15.60 2.87 -16.15
CA PRO A 496 15.82 1.51 -16.64
C PRO A 496 17.08 1.43 -17.51
N ALA A 497 17.85 0.36 -17.34
CA ALA A 497 18.95 0.00 -18.24
C ALA A 497 18.47 -0.83 -19.44
N ALA A 498 17.25 -1.37 -19.37
CA ALA A 498 16.56 -2.06 -20.46
C ALA A 498 15.05 -2.02 -20.25
N VAL A 499 14.29 -2.29 -21.32
CA VAL A 499 12.85 -2.54 -21.24
C VAL A 499 12.52 -3.96 -21.66
N ALA A 500 11.42 -4.49 -21.12
CA ALA A 500 10.87 -5.78 -21.53
C ALA A 500 9.39 -5.64 -21.87
N HIS A 501 8.92 -6.37 -22.87
CA HIS A 501 7.53 -6.37 -23.31
C HIS A 501 7.11 -7.75 -23.79
N ASP A 502 5.81 -7.93 -24.01
CA ASP A 502 5.28 -9.15 -24.61
C ASP A 502 5.84 -9.34 -26.04
N LEU A 503 5.97 -10.59 -26.47
CA LEU A 503 6.36 -10.93 -27.84
C LEU A 503 5.37 -10.38 -28.88
N HIS A 504 4.11 -10.12 -28.50
CA HIS A 504 3.13 -9.56 -29.41
C HIS A 504 3.51 -8.14 -29.87
N PRO A 505 3.73 -7.91 -31.18
CA PRO A 505 4.19 -6.61 -31.68
C PRO A 505 3.11 -5.53 -31.54
N ASP A 506 1.84 -5.86 -31.81
CA ASP A 506 0.77 -4.85 -31.87
C ASP A 506 0.22 -4.40 -30.51
N PHE A 507 0.75 -4.88 -29.39
CA PHE A 507 0.25 -4.47 -28.09
C PHE A 507 0.65 -3.02 -27.79
N PRO A 508 -0.27 -2.19 -27.25
CA PRO A 508 0.09 -0.84 -26.81
C PRO A 508 1.22 -0.83 -25.77
N SER A 509 1.32 -1.87 -24.93
CA SER A 509 2.43 -2.04 -24.00
C SER A 509 3.77 -2.29 -24.70
N THR A 510 3.78 -3.04 -25.81
CA THR A 510 4.96 -3.25 -26.66
C THR A 510 5.40 -1.94 -27.31
N HIS A 511 4.48 -1.23 -27.96
CA HIS A 511 4.79 0.07 -28.56
C HIS A 511 5.32 1.10 -27.54
N ALA A 512 4.73 1.15 -26.34
CA ALA A 512 5.20 2.03 -25.27
C ALA A 512 6.61 1.65 -24.77
N ALA A 513 6.90 0.35 -24.66
CA ALA A 513 8.23 -0.13 -24.29
C ALA A 513 9.28 0.25 -25.34
N GLU A 514 9.03 -0.05 -26.62
CA GLU A 514 9.93 0.25 -27.72
C GLU A 514 10.18 1.76 -27.86
N ALA A 515 9.12 2.58 -27.80
CA ALA A 515 9.25 4.04 -27.84
C ALA A 515 10.09 4.59 -26.67
N LEU A 516 9.97 4.00 -25.48
CA LEU A 516 10.82 4.36 -24.34
C LEU A 516 12.27 3.92 -24.56
N ALA A 517 12.48 2.70 -25.09
CA ALA A 517 13.81 2.16 -25.38
C ALA A 517 14.56 3.06 -26.37
N ASP A 518 13.90 3.43 -27.46
CA ASP A 518 14.45 4.33 -28.49
C ASP A 518 14.78 5.71 -27.91
N ARG A 519 13.88 6.27 -27.11
CA ARG A 519 14.08 7.58 -26.46
C ARG A 519 15.29 7.60 -25.52
N LEU A 520 15.54 6.50 -24.82
CA LEU A 520 16.63 6.38 -23.85
C LEU A 520 17.91 5.77 -24.44
N GLY A 521 17.85 5.21 -25.65
CA GLY A 521 18.97 4.48 -26.26
C GLY A 521 19.33 3.19 -25.52
N ILE A 522 18.32 2.48 -24.99
CA ILE A 522 18.48 1.25 -24.21
C ILE A 522 17.84 0.05 -24.93
N PRO A 523 18.31 -1.20 -24.68
CA PRO A 523 17.76 -2.38 -25.34
C PRO A 523 16.31 -2.68 -24.92
N ALA A 524 15.52 -3.17 -25.87
CA ALA A 524 14.20 -3.74 -25.67
C ALA A 524 14.22 -5.27 -25.85
N PHE A 525 13.59 -5.98 -24.93
CA PHE A 525 13.50 -7.45 -24.93
C PHE A 525 12.05 -7.91 -25.08
N ALA A 526 11.76 -8.57 -26.21
CA ALA A 526 10.50 -9.26 -26.43
C ALA A 526 10.50 -10.62 -25.69
N ILE A 527 9.55 -10.82 -24.79
CA ILE A 527 9.43 -12.02 -23.96
C ILE A 527 8.15 -12.78 -24.33
N GLN A 528 8.27 -14.08 -24.56
CA GLN A 528 7.11 -14.91 -24.91
C GLN A 528 6.13 -15.00 -23.73
N HIS A 529 4.83 -14.81 -24.01
CA HIS A 529 3.78 -14.67 -23.00
C HIS A 529 3.70 -15.82 -21.98
N HIS A 530 3.79 -17.06 -22.44
CA HIS A 530 3.66 -18.26 -21.60
C HIS A 530 4.95 -18.55 -20.83
N HIS A 531 6.10 -18.26 -21.43
CA HIS A 531 7.40 -18.24 -20.74
C HIS A 531 7.36 -17.23 -19.60
N ALA A 532 6.81 -16.03 -19.81
CA ALA A 532 6.64 -15.03 -18.75
C ALA A 532 5.72 -15.51 -17.61
N HIS A 533 4.59 -16.18 -17.90
CA HIS A 533 3.74 -16.78 -16.87
C HIS A 533 4.48 -17.79 -16.00
N VAL A 534 5.22 -18.70 -16.62
CA VAL A 534 5.99 -19.73 -15.90
C VAL A 534 7.15 -19.11 -15.12
N ALA A 535 7.85 -18.14 -15.71
CA ALA A 535 8.95 -17.42 -15.07
C ALA A 535 8.48 -16.57 -13.88
N ALA A 536 7.26 -16.05 -13.89
CA ALA A 536 6.69 -15.32 -12.75
C ALA A 536 6.57 -16.22 -11.50
N VAL A 537 6.12 -17.47 -11.67
CA VAL A 537 6.06 -18.46 -10.58
C VAL A 537 7.46 -18.81 -10.08
N GLN A 538 8.42 -18.99 -11.00
CA GLN A 538 9.82 -19.24 -10.65
C GLN A 538 10.41 -18.08 -9.81
N ALA A 539 10.12 -16.84 -10.20
CA ALA A 539 10.55 -15.63 -9.51
C ALA A 539 9.93 -15.50 -8.12
N GLU A 540 8.62 -15.74 -7.97
CA GLU A 540 7.91 -15.69 -6.68
C GLU A 540 8.51 -16.69 -5.67
N HIS A 541 8.81 -17.91 -6.13
CA HIS A 541 9.42 -18.95 -5.29
C HIS A 541 10.95 -18.84 -5.17
N ARG A 542 11.58 -17.84 -5.80
CA ARG A 542 13.04 -17.64 -5.81
C ARG A 542 13.81 -18.90 -6.25
N HIS A 543 13.26 -19.65 -7.20
CA HIS A 543 13.88 -20.85 -7.71
C HIS A 543 14.83 -20.54 -8.87
N CYS A 544 16.08 -21.00 -8.83
CA CYS A 544 17.09 -20.68 -9.86
C CYS A 544 17.35 -21.81 -10.87
N GLY A 545 16.75 -22.99 -10.70
CA GLY A 545 16.98 -24.14 -11.58
C GLY A 545 15.96 -24.26 -12.71
N PRO A 546 16.19 -25.18 -13.66
CA PRO A 546 15.23 -25.47 -14.72
C PRO A 546 13.92 -26.01 -14.14
N ILE A 547 12.79 -25.58 -14.70
CA ILE A 547 11.45 -26.03 -14.29
C ILE A 547 10.63 -26.52 -15.47
N ILE A 548 9.66 -27.36 -15.18
CA ILE A 548 8.57 -27.68 -16.09
C ILE A 548 7.35 -26.88 -15.62
N GLY A 549 6.81 -26.05 -16.52
CA GLY A 549 5.64 -25.24 -16.27
C GLY A 549 4.50 -25.59 -17.22
N LEU A 550 3.29 -25.63 -16.69
CA LEU A 550 2.07 -25.73 -17.47
C LEU A 550 1.39 -24.35 -17.48
N ALA A 551 1.40 -23.68 -18.63
CA ALA A 551 0.77 -22.39 -18.82
C ALA A 551 -0.59 -22.58 -19.50
N LEU A 552 -1.66 -22.32 -18.76
CA LEU A 552 -3.05 -22.41 -19.23
C LEU A 552 -3.67 -21.03 -19.15
N ASP A 553 -3.95 -20.41 -20.29
CA ASP A 553 -4.56 -19.09 -20.38
C ASP A 553 -5.62 -19.02 -21.49
N GLY A 554 -6.00 -17.80 -21.89
CA GLY A 554 -6.88 -17.61 -23.04
C GLY A 554 -6.12 -17.65 -24.35
N THR A 555 -5.28 -16.64 -24.58
CA THR A 555 -4.51 -16.48 -25.81
C THR A 555 -3.23 -15.69 -25.56
N GLY A 556 -2.10 -16.19 -26.06
CA GLY A 556 -0.84 -15.44 -26.18
C GLY A 556 -0.11 -15.77 -27.48
N LEU A 557 0.68 -14.84 -28.02
CA LEU A 557 1.40 -15.06 -29.27
C LEU A 557 2.52 -16.11 -29.07
N GLY A 558 2.45 -17.17 -29.86
CA GLY A 558 3.46 -18.19 -29.98
C GLY A 558 4.66 -17.74 -30.80
N THR A 559 5.83 -18.34 -30.57
CA THR A 559 7.03 -18.10 -31.37
C THR A 559 6.91 -18.59 -32.82
N ASP A 560 5.90 -19.41 -33.12
CA ASP A 560 5.51 -19.87 -34.45
C ASP A 560 4.42 -19.00 -35.11
N GLY A 561 4.10 -17.85 -34.52
CA GLY A 561 3.08 -16.92 -35.01
C GLY A 561 1.63 -17.38 -34.78
N LYS A 562 1.41 -18.47 -34.04
CA LYS A 562 0.08 -19.00 -33.71
C LYS A 562 -0.38 -18.55 -32.33
N ALA A 563 -1.69 -18.60 -32.09
CA ALA A 563 -2.23 -18.45 -30.74
C ALA A 563 -1.89 -19.69 -29.89
N TRP A 564 -1.27 -19.45 -28.74
CA TRP A 564 -1.05 -20.44 -27.69
C TRP A 564 -2.04 -20.19 -26.54
N GLY A 565 -2.29 -21.21 -25.72
CA GLY A 565 -3.14 -21.09 -24.53
C GLY A 565 -3.20 -22.32 -23.62
N GLY A 566 -2.46 -23.38 -23.96
CA GLY A 566 -2.41 -24.61 -23.18
C GLY A 566 -1.09 -25.34 -23.39
N GLU A 567 -0.02 -24.82 -22.79
CA GLU A 567 1.36 -25.12 -23.16
C GLU A 567 2.13 -25.77 -22.01
N LEU A 568 2.81 -26.88 -22.31
CA LEU A 568 3.79 -27.49 -21.42
C LEU A 568 5.19 -27.04 -21.83
N LEU A 569 5.86 -26.29 -20.97
CA LEU A 569 7.15 -25.68 -21.24
C LEU A 569 8.22 -26.23 -20.30
N GLN A 570 9.42 -26.46 -20.81
CA GLN A 570 10.64 -26.50 -19.99
C GLN A 570 11.26 -25.11 -20.02
N VAL A 571 11.45 -24.49 -18.86
CA VAL A 571 12.00 -23.14 -18.71
C VAL A 571 13.31 -23.21 -17.95
N ASP A 572 14.36 -22.62 -18.52
CA ASP A 572 15.68 -22.48 -17.92
C ASP A 572 16.19 -21.04 -18.12
N GLY A 573 15.90 -20.18 -17.13
CA GLY A 573 16.20 -18.75 -17.19
C GLY A 573 15.56 -18.06 -18.40
N ALA A 574 16.41 -17.51 -19.27
CA ALA A 574 15.99 -16.80 -20.48
C ALA A 574 15.59 -17.74 -21.64
N HIS A 575 15.77 -19.04 -21.48
CA HIS A 575 15.46 -20.03 -22.51
C HIS A 575 14.24 -20.87 -22.13
N PHE A 576 13.48 -21.27 -23.14
CA PHE A 576 12.41 -22.23 -22.96
C PHE A 576 12.30 -23.17 -24.18
N SER A 577 11.79 -24.38 -23.95
CA SER A 577 11.40 -25.31 -25.00
C SER A 577 9.93 -25.72 -24.79
N ARG A 578 9.18 -25.78 -25.89
CA ARG A 578 7.78 -26.25 -25.89
C ARG A 578 7.80 -27.78 -25.94
N LEU A 579 7.43 -28.42 -24.84
CA LEU A 579 7.42 -29.88 -24.71
C LEU A 579 6.11 -30.51 -25.19
N GLY A 580 5.00 -29.78 -25.07
CA GLY A 580 3.68 -30.25 -25.49
C GLY A 580 2.67 -29.11 -25.48
N HIS A 581 1.54 -29.32 -26.17
CA HIS A 581 0.46 -28.34 -26.24
C HIS A 581 -0.89 -28.98 -26.55
N LEU A 582 -1.97 -28.26 -26.26
CA LEU A 582 -3.31 -28.66 -26.69
C LEU A 582 -3.41 -28.70 -28.22
N ALA A 583 -4.20 -29.63 -28.75
CA ALA A 583 -4.45 -29.71 -30.18
C ALA A 583 -5.04 -28.37 -30.68
N PRO A 584 -4.46 -27.74 -31.72
CA PRO A 584 -4.98 -26.48 -32.22
C PRO A 584 -6.41 -26.62 -32.73
N LEU A 585 -7.27 -25.68 -32.34
CA LEU A 585 -8.64 -25.58 -32.83
C LEU A 585 -8.75 -24.32 -33.71
N PRO A 586 -9.32 -24.41 -34.92
CA PRO A 586 -9.59 -23.23 -35.73
C PRO A 586 -10.67 -22.37 -35.06
N GLN A 587 -10.37 -21.08 -34.88
CA GLN A 587 -11.29 -20.10 -34.29
C GLN A 587 -11.63 -19.06 -35.38
N PRO A 588 -12.83 -19.13 -35.99
CA PRO A 588 -13.23 -18.32 -37.14
C PRO A 588 -13.57 -16.87 -36.79
#